data_AF-F9P6H2-F1
#
_entry.id   AF-F9P6H2-F1
#
_cell.length_a   1.000
_cell.length_b   1.000
_cell.length_c   1.000
_cell.angle_alpha   90.00
_cell.angle_beta   90.00
_cell.angle_gamma   90.00
#
_symmetry.space_group_name_H-M   'P 1'
#
loop_
_entity.id
_entity.type
_entity.pdbx_description
1 polymer ?
#
loop_
_entity_poly.entity_id
_entity_poly.type
_entity_poly.pdbx_seq_one_letter_code
_entity_poly.pdbx_strand_id
1 'polypeptide(L)'
;MRTKLIFWLSMLCLLAATILLTIYLTWLFYPLEISCLHLESKVYLKSSAIQYNFNILMNYLTNPFQQKLSMPDFHSSAAGLHHFQTVKYLFHLVQIVFLATLPVVYLFVKHIIKKVIYLFFQRPF
;
A
#
# COMPACT_ATOMS: atom_id res chain seq x y z
N MET A 1 -15.08 -22.52 -16.03
CA MET A 1 -14.99 -21.05 -15.95
C MET A 1 -14.63 -20.54 -14.55
N ARG A 2 -15.20 -21.08 -13.45
CA ARG A 2 -14.89 -20.66 -12.05
C ARG A 2 -13.40 -20.67 -11.68
N THR A 3 -12.63 -21.69 -12.09
CA THR A 3 -11.19 -21.78 -11.75
C THR A 3 -10.35 -20.69 -12.40
N LYS A 4 -10.63 -20.33 -13.66
CA LYS A 4 -9.95 -19.22 -14.36
C LYS A 4 -10.22 -17.88 -13.65
N LEU A 5 -11.45 -17.64 -13.22
CA LEU A 5 -11.83 -16.42 -12.48
C LEU A 5 -11.10 -16.30 -11.14
N ILE A 6 -11.06 -17.38 -10.36
CA ILE A 6 -10.36 -17.41 -9.06
C ILE A 6 -8.87 -17.15 -9.24
N PHE A 7 -8.27 -17.71 -10.30
CA PHE A 7 -6.87 -17.47 -10.64
C PHE A 7 -6.60 -15.98 -10.93
N TRP A 8 -7.39 -15.35 -11.82
CA TRP A 8 -7.26 -13.93 -12.12
C TRP A 8 -7.48 -13.04 -10.89
N LEU A 9 -8.47 -13.38 -10.05
CA LEU A 9 -8.73 -12.63 -8.83
C LEU A 9 -7.59 -12.77 -7.81
N SER A 10 -6.94 -13.93 -7.76
CA SER A 10 -5.75 -14.15 -6.92
C SER A 10 -4.55 -13.33 -7.41
N MET A 11 -4.34 -13.26 -8.73
CA MET A 11 -3.31 -12.40 -9.33
C MET A 11 -3.57 -10.92 -9.01
N LEU A 12 -4.81 -10.47 -9.14
CA LEU A 12 -5.20 -9.09 -8.80
C LEU A 12 -4.99 -8.79 -7.31
N CYS A 13 -5.35 -9.73 -6.43
CA CYS A 13 -5.11 -9.60 -4.99
C CYS A 13 -3.63 -9.48 -4.67
N LEU A 14 -2.78 -10.30 -5.29
CA LEU A 14 -1.33 -10.27 -5.08
C LEU A 14 -0.74 -8.95 -5.57
N LEU A 15 -1.16 -8.47 -6.74
CA LEU A 15 -0.75 -7.16 -7.26
C LEU A 15 -1.14 -6.04 -6.27
N ALA A 16 -2.39 -6.02 -5.81
CA ALA A 16 -2.86 -5.03 -4.85
C ALA A 16 -2.09 -5.13 -3.52
N ALA A 17 -1.81 -6.35 -3.04
CA ALA A 17 -1.03 -6.59 -1.83
C ALA A 17 0.40 -6.05 -1.95
N THR A 18 1.08 -6.30 -3.08
CA THR A 18 2.43 -5.78 -3.32
C THR A 18 2.44 -4.26 -3.37
N ILE A 19 1.47 -3.63 -4.05
CA ILE A 19 1.38 -2.16 -4.10
C ILE A 19 1.17 -1.58 -2.70
N LEU A 20 0.23 -2.14 -1.90
CA LEU A 20 0.01 -1.69 -0.51
C LEU A 20 1.26 -1.90 0.34
N LEU A 21 1.93 -3.05 0.21
CA LEU A 21 3.17 -3.32 0.92
C LEU A 21 4.22 -2.25 0.60
N THR A 22 4.42 -1.91 -0.67
CA THR A 22 5.36 -0.84 -1.07
C THR A 22 4.97 0.51 -0.45
N ILE A 23 3.68 0.88 -0.47
CA ILE A 23 3.17 2.12 0.13
C ILE A 23 3.41 2.18 1.65
N TYR A 24 3.28 1.06 2.36
CA TYR A 24 3.52 1.05 3.81
C TYR A 24 5.02 0.97 4.13
N LEU A 25 5.81 0.29 3.29
CA LEU A 25 7.27 0.25 3.42
C LEU A 25 7.91 1.62 3.27
N THR A 26 7.29 2.56 2.55
CA THR A 26 7.78 3.94 2.46
C THR A 26 7.92 4.61 3.84
N TRP A 27 7.13 4.26 4.85
CA TRP A 27 7.31 4.81 6.20
C TRP A 27 8.66 4.41 6.84
N LEU A 28 9.15 3.23 6.49
CA LEU A 28 10.40 2.66 6.98
C LEU A 28 11.61 3.14 6.16
N PHE A 29 11.46 3.22 4.83
CA PHE A 29 12.58 3.54 3.93
C PHE A 29 12.81 5.05 3.75
N TYR A 30 11.79 5.90 3.91
CA TYR A 30 11.93 7.34 3.67
C TYR A 30 13.00 8.04 4.55
N PRO A 31 13.17 7.72 5.84
CA PRO A 31 14.28 8.27 6.64
C PRO A 31 15.67 7.94 6.06
N LEU A 32 15.82 6.75 5.48
CA LEU A 32 17.05 6.33 4.81
C LEU A 32 17.27 7.14 3.54
N GLU A 33 16.21 7.38 2.77
CA GLU A 33 16.25 8.20 1.55
C GLU A 33 16.64 9.66 1.85
N ILE A 34 16.12 10.25 2.94
CA ILE A 34 16.51 11.61 3.37
C ILE A 34 18.03 11.71 3.56
N SER A 35 18.62 10.69 4.18
CA SER A 35 20.04 10.62 4.48
C SER A 35 20.87 10.35 3.22
N CYS A 36 20.52 9.33 2.43
CA CYS A 36 21.23 8.96 1.21
C CYS A 36 21.23 10.08 0.14
N LEU A 37 20.10 10.78 -0.02
CA LEU A 37 19.93 11.82 -1.03
C LEU A 37 20.30 13.22 -0.52
N HIS A 38 20.71 13.35 0.75
CA HIS A 38 21.04 14.60 1.42
C HIS A 38 19.93 15.66 1.27
N LEU A 39 18.67 15.26 1.45
CA LEU A 39 17.51 16.12 1.19
C LEU A 39 17.50 17.40 2.05
N GLU A 40 18.10 17.33 3.24
CA GLU A 40 18.28 18.48 4.13
C GLU A 40 18.98 19.66 3.44
N SER A 41 19.98 19.36 2.61
CA SER A 41 20.76 20.37 1.87
C SER A 41 20.00 20.97 0.68
N LYS A 42 19.00 20.26 0.14
CA LYS A 42 18.24 20.68 -1.04
C LYS A 42 17.04 21.53 -0.68
N VAL A 43 16.39 21.20 0.43
CA VAL A 43 15.16 21.87 0.85
C VAL A 43 15.38 22.80 2.05
N TYR A 44 16.63 22.88 2.55
CA TYR A 44 17.02 23.76 3.67
C TYR A 44 16.16 23.55 4.93
N LEU A 45 15.70 22.31 5.14
CA LEU A 45 14.91 21.87 6.29
C LEU A 45 15.65 20.74 7.02
N LYS A 46 15.46 20.66 8.34
CA LYS A 46 15.95 19.54 9.14
C LYS A 46 15.26 18.25 8.71
N SER A 47 15.97 17.12 8.75
CA SER A 47 15.39 15.79 8.44
C SER A 47 14.11 15.49 9.24
N SER A 48 14.05 15.91 10.50
CA SER A 48 12.84 15.76 11.33
C SER A 48 11.62 16.51 10.79
N ALA A 49 11.80 17.72 10.24
CA ALA A 49 10.71 18.48 9.62
C ALA A 49 10.27 17.85 8.29
N ILE A 50 11.22 17.38 7.48
CA ILE A 50 10.92 16.67 6.22
C ILE A 50 10.12 15.40 6.51
N GLN A 51 10.56 14.59 7.46
CA GLN A 51 9.87 13.36 7.88
C GLN A 51 8.48 13.65 8.45
N TYR A 52 8.34 14.72 9.24
CA TYR A 52 7.06 15.10 9.84
C TYR A 52 6.01 15.43 8.77
N ASN A 53 6.37 16.26 7.79
CA ASN A 53 5.45 16.60 6.69
C ASN A 53 5.15 15.39 5.80
N PHE A 54 6.15 14.53 5.56
CA PHE A 54 5.94 13.28 4.84
C PHE A 54 4.94 12.36 5.56
N ASN A 55 5.03 12.24 6.89
CA ASN A 55 4.07 11.47 7.68
C ASN A 55 2.65 12.06 7.57
N ILE A 56 2.49 13.39 7.56
CA ILE A 56 1.19 14.04 7.33
C ILE A 56 0.64 13.68 5.95
N LEU A 57 1.49 13.73 4.91
CA LEU A 57 1.10 13.36 3.55
C LEU A 57 0.67 11.89 3.47
N MET A 58 1.47 10.97 3.99
CA MET A 58 1.16 9.55 3.96
C MET A 58 -0.09 9.21 4.78
N ASN A 59 -0.31 9.88 5.91
CA ASN A 59 -1.57 9.79 6.66
C ASN A 59 -2.75 10.29 5.83
N TYR A 60 -2.63 11.44 5.15
CA TYR A 60 -3.67 11.95 4.27
C TYR A 60 -4.03 10.97 3.14
N LEU A 61 -3.02 10.36 2.50
CA LEU A 61 -3.22 9.45 1.37
C LEU A 61 -3.82 8.09 1.78
N THR A 62 -3.50 7.60 2.98
CA THR A 62 -3.92 6.27 3.44
C THR A 62 -5.19 6.28 4.29
N ASN A 63 -5.52 7.41 4.93
CA ASN A 63 -6.69 7.55 5.79
C ASN A 63 -7.92 8.09 5.03
N PRO A 64 -9.02 7.33 4.90
CA PRO A 64 -10.21 7.77 4.16
C PRO A 64 -10.92 8.95 4.84
N PHE A 65 -10.75 9.14 6.15
CA PHE A 65 -11.46 10.18 6.92
C PHE A 65 -10.79 11.56 6.84
N GLN A 66 -9.53 11.63 6.41
CA GLN A 66 -8.80 12.89 6.38
C GLN A 66 -9.11 13.69 5.11
N GLN A 67 -9.94 14.73 5.21
CA GLN A 67 -10.42 15.44 4.02
C GLN A 67 -9.44 16.47 3.45
N LYS A 68 -8.54 17.01 4.28
CA LYS A 68 -7.63 18.09 3.87
C LYS A 68 -6.17 17.69 4.09
N LEU A 69 -5.35 18.03 3.09
CA LEU A 69 -3.89 17.98 3.17
C LEU A 69 -3.38 19.36 3.56
N SER A 70 -2.68 19.45 4.69
CA SER A 70 -2.05 20.67 5.17
C SER A 70 -0.64 20.34 5.65
N MET A 71 0.36 20.72 4.86
CA MET A 71 1.78 20.52 5.20
C MET A 71 2.33 21.84 5.74
N PRO A 72 2.72 21.92 7.02
CA PRO A 72 3.15 23.17 7.65
C PRO A 72 4.43 23.76 7.05
N ASP A 73 5.38 22.92 6.62
CA ASP A 73 6.68 23.38 6.12
C ASP A 73 6.79 23.36 4.57
N PHE A 74 5.80 22.79 3.88
CA PHE A 74 5.77 22.71 2.41
C PHE A 74 4.56 23.44 1.82
N HIS A 75 4.82 24.59 1.19
CA HIS A 75 3.80 25.33 0.44
C HIS A 75 3.33 24.52 -0.77
N SER A 76 2.05 24.17 -0.79
CA SER A 76 1.41 23.47 -1.91
C SER A 76 0.45 24.42 -2.64
N SER A 77 0.56 24.46 -3.97
CA SER A 77 -0.41 25.18 -4.80
C SER A 77 -1.76 24.48 -4.82
N ALA A 78 -2.83 25.19 -5.21
CA ALA A 78 -4.17 24.60 -5.35
C ALA A 78 -4.18 23.41 -6.32
N ALA A 79 -3.44 23.51 -7.43
CA ALA A 79 -3.27 22.41 -8.38
C ALA A 79 -2.52 21.22 -7.75
N GLY A 80 -1.48 21.48 -6.94
CA GLY A 80 -0.76 20.42 -6.22
C GLY A 80 -1.65 19.68 -5.22
N LEU A 81 -2.47 20.40 -4.45
CA LEU A 81 -3.44 19.80 -3.53
C LEU A 81 -4.47 18.94 -4.26
N HIS A 82 -4.98 19.40 -5.41
CA HIS A 82 -5.88 18.61 -6.26
C HIS A 82 -5.21 17.35 -6.82
N HIS A 83 -3.94 17.44 -7.22
CA HIS A 83 -3.17 16.27 -7.66
C HIS A 83 -3.05 15.23 -6.54
N PHE A 84 -2.69 15.63 -5.32
CA PHE A 84 -2.62 14.71 -4.18
C PHE A 84 -3.97 14.08 -3.81
N GLN A 85 -5.08 14.81 -3.98
CA GLN A 85 -6.41 14.23 -3.83
C GLN A 85 -6.69 13.12 -4.86
N THR A 86 -6.22 13.28 -6.09
CA THR A 86 -6.35 12.23 -7.11
C THR A 86 -5.54 10.99 -6.74
N VAL A 87 -4.30 11.18 -6.27
CA VAL A 87 -3.44 10.09 -5.79
C VAL A 87 -4.08 9.36 -4.60
N LYS A 88 -4.73 10.09 -3.69
CA LYS A 88 -5.48 9.51 -2.57
C LYS A 88 -6.56 8.53 -3.04
N TYR A 89 -7.33 8.88 -4.09
CA TYR A 89 -8.33 7.96 -4.63
C TYR A 89 -7.70 6.68 -5.18
N LEU A 90 -6.51 6.77 -5.79
CA LEU A 90 -5.79 5.60 -6.26
C LEU A 90 -5.33 4.69 -5.09
N PHE A 91 -4.86 5.27 -3.99
CA PHE A 91 -4.49 4.52 -2.79
C PHE A 91 -5.69 3.75 -2.23
N HIS A 92 -6.83 4.42 -2.09
CA HIS A 92 -8.06 3.77 -1.62
C HIS A 92 -8.62 2.75 -2.60
N LEU A 93 -8.49 2.97 -3.92
CA LEU A 93 -8.86 1.98 -4.93
C LEU A 93 -8.10 0.67 -4.69
N VAL A 94 -6.78 0.75 -4.48
CA VAL A 94 -5.95 -0.44 -4.22
C VAL A 94 -6.35 -1.10 -2.90
N GLN A 95 -6.62 -0.32 -1.84
CA GLN A 95 -7.13 -0.86 -0.56
C GLN A 95 -8.45 -1.61 -0.73
N ILE A 96 -9.40 -1.02 -1.47
CA ILE A 96 -10.72 -1.63 -1.75
C ILE A 96 -10.55 -2.90 -2.58
N VAL A 97 -9.75 -2.86 -3.65
CA VAL A 97 -9.47 -4.04 -4.49
C VAL A 97 -8.85 -5.15 -3.66
N PHE A 98 -7.87 -4.84 -2.81
CA PHE A 98 -7.27 -5.82 -1.91
C PHE A 98 -8.32 -6.43 -0.98
N LEU A 99 -9.09 -5.61 -0.27
CA LEU A 99 -10.11 -6.09 0.67
C LEU A 99 -11.22 -6.90 -0.01
N ALA A 100 -11.65 -6.51 -1.22
CA ALA A 100 -12.68 -7.22 -1.98
C ALA A 100 -12.19 -8.58 -2.51
N THR A 101 -10.90 -8.68 -2.86
CA THR A 101 -10.32 -9.91 -3.42
C THR A 101 -9.80 -10.88 -2.34
N LEU A 102 -9.46 -10.37 -1.14
CA LEU A 102 -8.89 -11.14 -0.04
C LEU A 102 -9.72 -12.37 0.39
N PRO A 103 -11.06 -12.33 0.54
CA PRO A 103 -11.84 -13.48 0.96
C PRO A 103 -11.77 -14.65 -0.03
N VAL A 104 -11.72 -14.34 -1.33
CA VAL A 104 -11.68 -15.36 -2.37
C VAL A 104 -10.32 -16.07 -2.37
N VAL A 105 -9.23 -15.32 -2.22
CA VAL A 105 -7.88 -15.89 -2.09
C VAL A 105 -7.76 -16.71 -0.80
N TYR A 106 -8.27 -16.21 0.32
CA TYR A 106 -8.26 -16.94 1.59
C TYR A 106 -8.95 -18.30 1.48
N LEU A 107 -10.15 -18.36 0.90
CA LEU A 107 -10.87 -19.61 0.68
C LEU A 107 -10.13 -20.55 -0.27
N PHE A 108 -9.53 -20.00 -1.34
CA PHE A 108 -8.74 -20.76 -2.30
C PHE A 108 -7.51 -21.40 -1.64
N VAL A 109 -6.71 -20.62 -0.91
CA VAL A 109 -5.54 -21.11 -0.17
C VAL A 109 -5.94 -22.16 0.85
N LYS A 110 -7.02 -21.93 1.62
CA LYS A 110 -7.55 -22.92 2.58
C LYS A 110 -7.92 -24.25 1.90
N HIS A 111 -8.52 -24.20 0.71
CA HIS A 111 -8.86 -25.39 -0.06
C HIS A 111 -7.61 -26.16 -0.53
N ILE A 112 -6.60 -25.44 -1.03
CA ILE A 112 -5.33 -26.03 -1.47
C ILE A 112 -4.59 -26.66 -0.29
N ILE A 113 -4.44 -25.97 0.83
CA ILE A 113 -3.75 -26.49 2.03
C ILE A 113 -4.43 -27.76 2.54
N LYS A 114 -5.77 -27.79 2.62
CA LYS A 114 -6.51 -29.00 3.02
C LYS A 114 -6.24 -30.18 2.07
N LYS A 115 -6.23 -29.92 0.77
CA LYS A 115 -5.94 -30.96 -0.24
C LYS A 115 -4.50 -31.47 -0.14
N VAL A 116 -3.54 -30.58 0.08
CA VAL A 116 -2.12 -30.92 0.26
C VAL A 116 -1.93 -31.77 1.53
N ILE A 117 -2.54 -31.38 2.65
CA ILE A 117 -2.49 -32.15 3.90
C ILE A 117 -3.12 -33.54 3.72
N TYR A 118 -4.28 -33.63 3.07
CA TYR A 118 -4.92 -34.92 2.78
C TYR A 118 -4.04 -35.82 1.91
N LEU A 119 -3.42 -35.28 0.86
CA LEU A 119 -2.49 -36.01 -0.01
C LEU A 119 -1.22 -36.44 0.74
N PHE A 120 -0.74 -35.64 1.69
CA PHE A 120 0.41 -36.01 2.53
C PHE A 120 0.06 -37.18 3.46
N PHE A 121 -1.14 -37.19 4.04
CA PHE A 121 -1.62 -38.27 4.93
C PHE A 121 -1.98 -39.57 4.18
N GLN A 122 -2.16 -39.51 2.86
CA GLN A 122 -2.45 -40.68 2.01
C GLN A 122 -1.22 -41.34 1.38
N ARG A 123 0.00 -40.81 1.59
CA ARG A 123 1.20 -41.52 1.14
C ARG A 123 1.43 -42.72 2.06
N PRO A 124 1.36 -43.98 1.57
CA PRO A 124 1.78 -45.11 2.37
C PRO A 124 3.28 -44.98 2.66
N PHE A 125 3.68 -45.28 3.89
CA PHE A 125 5.08 -45.51 4.25
C PHE A 125 5.63 -46.71 3.49
#